data_AF-A0A3D2EGM9-F1
#
_entry.id   AF-A0A3D2EGM9-F1
#
_cell.length_a   1.000
_cell.length_b   1.000
_cell.length_c   1.000
_cell.angle_alpha   90.00
_cell.angle_beta   90.00
_cell.angle_gamma   90.00
#
_symmetry.space_group_name_H-M   'P 1'
#
loop_
_entity.id
_entity.type
_entity.pdbx_description
1 polymer ?
#
loop_
_entity_poly.entity_id
_entity_poly.type
_entity_poly.pdbx_seq_one_letter_code
_entity_poly.pdbx_strand_id
1 'polypeptide(L)'
;MDEEKVFIFSGEFLDYDCQLNAKMVKNAVKLLKNVDMEGHFSLAYEGLYMSQGQQSIIRILNMLYLIPSNSILLLDAPFAKVDLKVRNDLIEVMKRLKDMQIILTTSVIEEVEANAICLIRACKNIISTRPQFDYKKIFNNNMKQLMSGQEKNEEEGKLIIKYMLNHEVKEVEKRNIEYKEIKGNNPINSIIDVAEIYINSFLNSRVVGIGTIKWGISDKRIVKGVKISKDDQDVISRKIAERVGQMKPYVSSDCVEVIFQNIADESKIIEGLYVVEVVVKSWTNDILFSTSKGEVYIKTEGGKKKLDAYGIQEELRGRLEGF
;
A
#
# COMPACT_ATOMS: atom_id res chain seq x y z
N MET A 1 -24.48 15.32 16.51
CA MET A 1 -23.46 15.86 15.60
C MET A 1 -23.35 14.83 14.51
N ASP A 2 -23.83 15.11 13.29
CA ASP A 2 -23.94 14.09 12.23
C ASP A 2 -22.56 13.48 11.96
N GLU A 3 -22.33 12.26 12.47
CA GLU A 3 -21.04 11.56 12.42
C GLU A 3 -20.61 11.19 10.99
N GLU A 4 -21.46 11.40 9.98
CA GLU A 4 -21.22 11.01 8.58
C GLU A 4 -20.81 12.17 7.65
N LYS A 5 -20.31 13.29 8.18
CA LYS A 5 -19.86 14.41 7.32
C LYS A 5 -18.36 14.49 7.10
N VAL A 6 -17.54 13.88 7.94
CA VAL A 6 -16.07 13.97 7.85
C VAL A 6 -15.48 12.60 7.57
N PHE A 7 -14.82 12.51 6.42
CA PHE A 7 -14.15 11.32 5.93
C PHE A 7 -12.66 11.62 5.85
N ILE A 8 -11.83 10.67 6.24
CA ILE A 8 -10.38 10.82 6.21
C ILE A 8 -9.80 9.49 5.69
N PHE A 9 -8.83 9.57 4.79
CA PHE A 9 -8.21 8.39 4.18
C PHE A 9 -6.72 8.60 3.99
N SER A 10 -5.96 7.50 4.00
CA SER A 10 -4.59 7.49 3.51
C SER A 10 -4.53 6.71 2.22
N GLY A 11 -4.18 7.38 1.12
CA GLY A 11 -4.13 6.74 -0.18
C GLY A 11 -2.96 5.79 -0.38
N GLU A 12 -1.97 5.82 0.51
CA GLU A 12 -0.96 4.76 0.54
C GLU A 12 -1.61 3.38 0.78
N PHE A 13 -2.63 3.32 1.66
CA PHE A 13 -3.27 2.07 2.09
C PHE A 13 -4.51 1.66 1.28
N LEU A 14 -5.09 2.56 0.47
CA LEU A 14 -6.31 2.30 -0.32
C LEU A 14 -6.25 1.00 -1.14
N ASP A 15 -5.07 0.61 -1.61
CA ASP A 15 -4.93 -0.59 -2.44
C ASP A 15 -5.07 -1.93 -1.70
N TYR A 16 -4.87 -1.90 -0.40
CA TYR A 16 -4.75 -3.11 0.40
C TYR A 16 -6.05 -3.40 1.16
N ASP A 17 -6.84 -2.35 1.44
CA ASP A 17 -8.05 -2.50 2.25
C ASP A 17 -9.23 -3.18 1.51
N CYS A 18 -9.26 -3.18 0.17
CA CYS A 18 -10.34 -3.81 -0.61
C CYS A 18 -9.87 -4.35 -1.97
N GLN A 19 -10.31 -5.57 -2.34
CA GLN A 19 -10.10 -6.09 -3.69
C GLN A 19 -10.92 -5.29 -4.70
N LEU A 20 -10.28 -4.95 -5.83
CA LEU A 20 -10.95 -4.25 -6.91
C LEU A 20 -11.99 -5.17 -7.56
N ASN A 21 -13.20 -4.66 -7.79
CA ASN A 21 -14.28 -5.40 -8.43
C ASN A 21 -14.95 -4.58 -9.53
N ALA A 22 -15.79 -5.24 -10.33
CA ALA A 22 -16.48 -4.60 -11.46
C ALA A 22 -17.39 -3.43 -11.04
N LYS A 23 -17.98 -3.46 -9.84
CA LYS A 23 -18.81 -2.36 -9.31
C LYS A 23 -17.97 -1.12 -9.08
N MET A 24 -16.75 -1.26 -8.55
CA MET A 24 -15.82 -0.13 -8.37
C MET A 24 -15.45 0.51 -9.71
N VAL A 25 -15.24 -0.30 -10.75
CA VAL A 25 -15.01 0.20 -12.12
C VAL A 25 -16.24 0.95 -12.63
N LYS A 26 -17.44 0.38 -12.49
CA LYS A 26 -18.71 1.02 -12.89
C LYS A 26 -18.90 2.37 -12.17
N ASN A 27 -18.61 2.45 -10.88
CA ASN A 27 -18.70 3.68 -10.09
C ASN A 27 -17.68 4.73 -10.55
N ALA A 28 -16.42 4.32 -10.77
CA ALA A 28 -15.39 5.22 -11.28
C ALA A 28 -15.77 5.81 -12.64
N VAL A 29 -16.26 4.97 -13.57
CA VAL A 29 -16.74 5.44 -14.87
C VAL A 29 -17.91 6.41 -14.71
N LYS A 30 -18.91 6.10 -13.88
CA LYS A 30 -20.05 6.99 -13.59
C LYS A 30 -19.60 8.36 -13.05
N LEU A 31 -18.64 8.38 -12.13
CA LEU A 31 -18.08 9.62 -11.61
C LEU A 31 -17.48 10.46 -12.74
N LEU A 32 -16.64 9.86 -13.58
CA LEU A 32 -16.01 10.54 -14.70
C LEU A 32 -17.03 11.09 -15.71
N LYS A 33 -18.15 10.38 -15.92
CA LYS A 33 -19.28 10.90 -16.72
C LYS A 33 -19.86 12.17 -16.10
N ASN A 34 -20.14 12.11 -14.80
CA ASN A 34 -20.79 13.20 -14.06
C ASN A 34 -19.96 14.48 -14.03
N VAL A 35 -18.63 14.38 -14.13
CA VAL A 35 -17.70 15.52 -14.15
C VAL A 35 -17.11 15.81 -15.54
N ASP A 36 -17.62 15.17 -16.60
CA ASP A 36 -17.16 15.33 -17.99
C ASP A 36 -15.64 15.13 -18.17
N MET A 37 -15.13 13.98 -17.68
CA MET A 37 -13.72 13.61 -17.74
C MET A 37 -13.46 12.17 -18.21
N GLU A 38 -14.43 11.53 -18.88
CA GLU A 38 -14.29 10.14 -19.36
C GLU A 38 -13.07 9.95 -20.28
N GLY A 39 -12.76 10.92 -21.13
CA GLY A 39 -11.65 10.86 -22.09
C GLY A 39 -10.25 11.06 -21.49
N HIS A 40 -10.14 11.48 -20.23
CA HIS A 40 -8.86 11.75 -19.57
C HIS A 40 -8.20 10.48 -19.02
N PHE A 41 -9.00 9.47 -18.71
CA PHE A 41 -8.53 8.23 -18.12
C PHE A 41 -8.77 7.06 -19.07
N SER A 42 -7.70 6.37 -19.45
CA SER A 42 -7.81 5.07 -20.12
C SER A 42 -8.14 3.99 -19.09
N LEU A 43 -9.40 3.95 -18.65
CA LEU A 43 -9.95 2.91 -17.78
C LEU A 43 -10.37 1.65 -18.56
N ALA A 44 -9.90 1.50 -19.80
CA ALA A 44 -10.28 0.41 -20.70
C ALA A 44 -10.14 -0.95 -20.00
N TYR A 45 -11.29 -1.58 -19.79
CA TYR A 45 -11.44 -2.90 -19.19
C TYR A 45 -11.89 -3.85 -20.30
N GLU A 46 -10.95 -4.25 -21.15
CA GLU A 46 -11.17 -5.24 -22.22
C GLU A 46 -10.51 -6.59 -21.92
N GLY A 47 -10.15 -6.82 -20.66
CA GLY A 47 -9.47 -8.05 -20.24
C GLY A 47 -9.16 -8.02 -18.76
N LEU A 48 -8.84 -9.18 -18.19
CA LEU A 48 -8.64 -9.35 -16.75
C LEU A 48 -7.53 -8.45 -16.19
N TYR A 49 -6.58 -7.95 -16.99
CA TYR A 49 -5.38 -7.29 -16.50
C TYR A 49 -5.56 -5.78 -16.21
N MET A 50 -5.17 -5.36 -14.99
CA MET A 50 -4.96 -3.95 -14.64
C MET A 50 -3.70 -3.77 -13.80
N SER A 51 -2.84 -2.83 -14.20
CA SER A 51 -1.64 -2.45 -13.44
C SER A 51 -2.00 -1.84 -12.07
N GLN A 52 -1.05 -1.84 -11.13
CA GLN A 52 -1.27 -1.27 -9.79
C GLN A 52 -1.75 0.18 -9.86
N GLY A 53 -1.12 1.03 -10.68
CA GLY A 53 -1.54 2.42 -10.85
C GLY A 53 -2.98 2.54 -11.36
N GLN A 54 -3.39 1.71 -12.34
CA GLN A 54 -4.78 1.69 -12.83
C GLN A 54 -5.76 1.29 -11.72
N GLN A 55 -5.41 0.29 -10.92
CA GLN A 55 -6.25 -0.12 -9.79
C GLN A 55 -6.36 1.01 -8.74
N SER A 56 -5.26 1.70 -8.43
CA SER A 56 -5.26 2.85 -7.51
C SER A 56 -6.13 3.99 -8.02
N ILE A 57 -6.08 4.32 -9.32
CA ILE A 57 -6.95 5.33 -9.95
C ILE A 57 -8.42 4.97 -9.72
N ILE A 58 -8.81 3.73 -10.05
CA ILE A 58 -10.21 3.30 -9.92
C ILE A 58 -10.66 3.32 -8.46
N ARG A 59 -9.80 2.95 -7.52
CA ARG A 59 -10.10 3.03 -6.08
C ARG A 59 -10.34 4.45 -5.61
N ILE A 60 -9.50 5.40 -6.02
CA ILE A 60 -9.68 6.82 -5.70
C ILE A 60 -10.99 7.33 -6.29
N LEU A 61 -11.24 7.07 -7.57
CA LEU A 61 -12.48 7.48 -8.24
C LEU A 61 -13.73 6.82 -7.62
N ASN A 62 -13.68 5.54 -7.28
CA ASN A 62 -14.78 4.86 -6.59
C ASN A 62 -15.04 5.45 -5.21
N MET A 63 -13.98 5.76 -4.45
CA MET A 63 -14.12 6.44 -3.16
C MET A 63 -14.80 7.80 -3.34
N LEU A 64 -14.31 8.64 -4.25
CA LEU A 64 -14.90 9.95 -4.53
C LEU A 64 -16.37 9.86 -4.96
N TYR A 65 -16.76 8.78 -5.66
CA TYR A 65 -18.14 8.52 -6.04
C TYR A 65 -19.05 8.15 -4.86
N LEU A 66 -18.51 7.45 -3.86
CA LEU A 66 -19.28 6.93 -2.72
C LEU A 66 -19.43 7.95 -1.59
N ILE A 67 -18.53 8.93 -1.49
CA ILE A 67 -18.64 9.97 -0.48
C ILE A 67 -19.87 10.84 -0.77
N PRO A 68 -20.80 11.01 0.19
CA PRO A 68 -21.96 11.87 0.00
C PRO A 68 -21.56 13.31 -0.31
N SER A 69 -22.38 14.02 -1.07
CA SER A 69 -22.26 15.47 -1.16
C SER A 69 -22.46 16.12 0.23
N ASN A 70 -21.97 17.34 0.39
CA ASN A 70 -21.92 18.09 1.65
C ASN A 70 -21.02 17.45 2.73
N SER A 71 -19.94 16.80 2.30
CA SER A 71 -18.95 16.15 3.16
C SER A 71 -17.59 16.86 3.13
N ILE A 72 -16.77 16.59 4.14
CA ILE A 72 -15.36 16.95 4.23
C ILE A 72 -14.54 15.67 4.03
N LEU A 73 -13.59 15.69 3.11
CA LEU A 73 -12.75 14.57 2.73
C LEU A 73 -11.28 14.93 2.93
N LEU A 74 -10.60 14.33 3.91
CA LEU A 74 -9.16 14.46 4.11
C LEU A 74 -8.43 13.27 3.46
N LEU A 75 -7.47 13.54 2.57
CA LEU A 75 -6.70 12.51 1.89
C LEU A 75 -5.22 12.69 2.18
N ASP A 76 -4.62 11.69 2.83
CA ASP A 76 -3.20 11.62 3.12
C ASP A 76 -2.44 10.84 2.04
N ALA A 77 -1.49 11.53 1.40
CA ALA A 77 -0.69 11.04 0.29
C ALA A 77 -1.51 10.24 -0.78
N PRO A 78 -2.65 10.78 -1.29
CA PRO A 78 -3.54 10.06 -2.20
C PRO A 78 -2.87 9.63 -3.51
N PHE A 79 -1.76 10.28 -3.87
CA PHE A 79 -1.11 10.12 -5.17
C PHE A 79 0.18 9.32 -5.12
N ALA A 80 0.48 8.63 -4.01
CA ALA A 80 1.74 7.92 -3.80
C ALA A 80 2.09 6.88 -4.89
N LYS A 81 1.07 6.40 -5.64
CA LYS A 81 1.18 5.28 -6.60
C LYS A 81 0.82 5.66 -8.04
N VAL A 82 0.60 6.93 -8.32
CA VAL A 82 0.26 7.42 -9.66
C VAL A 82 1.32 8.41 -10.15
N ASP A 83 1.47 8.51 -11.47
CA ASP A 83 2.37 9.48 -12.08
C ASP A 83 1.81 10.92 -12.02
N LEU A 84 2.66 11.88 -12.37
CA LEU A 84 2.35 13.31 -12.35
C LEU A 84 1.15 13.68 -13.22
N LYS A 85 0.98 13.07 -14.39
CA LYS A 85 -0.12 13.39 -15.30
C LYS A 85 -1.44 12.92 -14.68
N VAL A 86 -1.49 11.65 -14.26
CA VAL A 86 -2.66 11.05 -13.62
C VAL A 86 -3.04 11.81 -12.34
N ARG A 87 -2.05 12.24 -11.55
CA ARG A 87 -2.29 13.09 -10.39
C ARG A 87 -3.06 14.35 -10.76
N ASN A 88 -2.60 15.08 -11.77
CA ASN A 88 -3.22 16.34 -12.18
C ASN A 88 -4.65 16.11 -12.69
N ASP A 89 -4.87 15.03 -13.46
CA ASP A 89 -6.21 14.63 -13.89
C ASP A 89 -7.12 14.30 -12.69
N LEU A 90 -6.62 13.61 -11.65
CA LEU A 90 -7.37 13.33 -10.42
C LEU A 90 -7.69 14.59 -9.61
N ILE A 91 -6.77 15.55 -9.54
CA ILE A 91 -7.02 16.85 -8.90
C ILE A 91 -8.12 17.61 -9.66
N GLU A 92 -8.12 17.56 -10.99
CA GLU A 92 -9.16 18.17 -11.80
C GLU A 92 -10.53 17.52 -11.57
N VAL A 93 -10.60 16.18 -11.45
CA VAL A 93 -11.83 15.47 -11.02
C VAL A 93 -12.30 16.03 -9.68
N MET A 94 -11.40 16.13 -8.69
CA MET A 94 -11.72 16.63 -7.35
C MET A 94 -12.24 18.08 -7.38
N LYS A 95 -11.65 18.96 -8.19
CA LYS A 95 -12.08 20.37 -8.38
C LYS A 95 -13.50 20.47 -8.96
N ARG A 96 -13.94 19.49 -9.74
CA ARG A 96 -15.27 19.46 -10.39
C ARG A 96 -16.38 18.89 -9.50
N LEU A 97 -16.04 18.28 -8.36
CA LEU A 97 -17.04 17.77 -7.41
C LEU A 97 -17.71 18.94 -6.70
N LYS A 98 -19.04 18.99 -6.76
CA LYS A 98 -19.83 20.03 -6.10
C LYS A 98 -20.10 19.65 -4.65
N ASP A 99 -20.16 20.66 -3.79
CA ASP A 99 -20.57 20.54 -2.39
C ASP A 99 -19.69 19.59 -1.56
N MET A 100 -18.42 19.37 -1.89
CA MET A 100 -17.50 18.57 -1.08
C MET A 100 -16.23 19.37 -0.78
N GLN A 101 -15.84 19.45 0.49
CA GLN A 101 -14.56 20.05 0.88
C GLN A 101 -13.48 18.96 0.87
N ILE A 102 -12.44 19.11 0.05
CA ILE A 102 -11.37 18.12 -0.05
C ILE A 102 -10.07 18.74 0.49
N ILE A 103 -9.46 18.09 1.47
CA ILE A 103 -8.19 18.48 2.10
C ILE A 103 -7.15 17.42 1.73
N LEU A 104 -6.12 17.81 1.00
CA LEU A 104 -5.04 16.90 0.61
C LEU A 104 -3.81 17.14 1.50
N THR A 105 -3.24 16.10 2.10
CA THR A 105 -1.92 16.16 2.72
C THR A 105 -0.91 15.46 1.84
N THR A 106 0.22 16.14 1.59
CA THR A 106 1.32 15.64 0.78
C THR A 106 2.65 16.05 1.42
N SER A 107 3.62 15.15 1.41
CA SER A 107 5.00 15.44 1.83
C SER A 107 5.82 16.11 0.73
N VAL A 108 5.29 16.16 -0.49
CA VAL A 108 5.94 16.76 -1.65
C VAL A 108 5.36 18.16 -1.85
N ILE A 109 6.21 19.19 -1.69
CA ILE A 109 5.91 20.59 -2.02
C ILE A 109 5.89 20.67 -3.55
N GLU A 110 4.80 20.25 -4.17
CA GLU A 110 4.61 20.44 -5.60
C GLU A 110 3.38 21.31 -5.81
N GLU A 111 3.51 22.23 -6.78
CA GLU A 111 2.67 23.38 -7.07
C GLU A 111 1.16 23.06 -7.08
N VAL A 112 0.54 23.04 -5.90
CA VAL A 112 -0.90 23.16 -5.79
C VAL A 112 -1.20 24.64 -5.91
N GLU A 113 -1.76 25.05 -7.04
CA GLU A 113 -2.30 26.39 -7.26
C GLU A 113 -3.13 26.83 -6.04
N ALA A 114 -2.78 28.00 -5.50
CA ALA A 114 -3.48 28.81 -4.49
C ALA A 114 -4.46 28.06 -3.55
N ASN A 115 -4.03 27.87 -2.28
CA ASN A 115 -4.77 27.49 -1.04
C ASN A 115 -4.03 26.42 -0.21
N ALA A 116 -2.71 26.37 -0.27
CA ALA A 116 -1.92 25.45 0.54
C ALA A 116 -1.64 26.02 1.94
N ILE A 117 -1.80 25.18 2.97
CA ILE A 117 -1.31 25.47 4.33
C ILE A 117 0.00 24.72 4.53
N CYS A 118 1.12 25.45 4.56
CA CYS A 118 2.43 24.87 4.82
C CYS A 118 2.64 24.70 6.34
N LEU A 119 2.62 23.44 6.79
CA LEU A 119 2.97 23.11 8.17
C LEU A 119 4.50 23.00 8.31
N ILE A 120 5.13 24.07 8.79
CA ILE A 120 6.57 24.06 9.08
C ILE A 120 6.78 23.41 10.45
N ARG A 121 7.50 22.29 10.48
CA ARG A 121 7.87 21.64 11.73
C ARG A 121 8.96 22.47 12.43
N ALA A 122 8.59 23.23 13.46
CA ALA A 122 9.55 23.91 14.33
C ALA A 122 10.23 22.89 15.25
N CYS A 123 11.31 22.24 14.79
CA CYS A 123 12.07 21.31 15.63
C CYS A 123 13.15 22.07 16.42
N LYS A 124 12.89 22.36 17.70
CA LYS A 124 13.91 22.38 18.75
C LYS A 124 13.33 21.67 19.98
N ASN A 125 13.86 20.47 20.27
CA ASN A 125 13.74 19.80 21.58
C ASN A 125 12.39 19.18 21.99
N ILE A 126 11.71 18.42 21.12
CA ILE A 126 10.68 17.49 21.61
C ILE A 126 11.15 16.06 21.34
N ILE A 127 11.92 15.54 22.31
CA ILE A 127 11.86 14.12 22.65
C ILE A 127 10.45 13.88 23.19
N SER A 128 9.82 12.80 22.76
CA SER A 128 8.51 12.27 23.17
C SER A 128 7.31 12.65 22.30
N THR A 129 6.77 11.58 21.71
CA THR A 129 5.45 11.43 21.10
C THR A 129 5.16 12.36 19.94
N ARG A 130 5.69 12.05 18.75
CA ARG A 130 4.93 12.35 17.53
C ARG A 130 3.53 11.76 17.74
N PRO A 131 2.44 12.54 17.63
CA PRO A 131 1.12 11.94 17.62
C PRO A 131 1.08 10.96 16.45
N GLN A 132 1.09 9.66 16.75
CA GLN A 132 0.76 8.66 15.75
C GLN A 132 -0.73 8.83 15.51
N PHE A 133 -1.08 9.39 14.35
CA PHE A 133 -2.47 9.40 13.92
C PHE A 133 -2.87 7.95 13.66
N ASP A 134 -3.63 7.37 14.58
CA ASP A 134 -4.09 5.98 14.45
C ASP A 134 -5.27 5.94 13.48
N TYR A 135 -4.93 5.84 12.20
CA TYR A 135 -5.89 5.66 11.12
C TYR A 135 -6.85 4.48 11.42
N LYS A 136 -6.42 3.42 12.11
CA LYS A 136 -7.28 2.25 12.36
C LYS A 136 -8.39 2.53 13.37
N LYS A 137 -8.14 3.36 14.39
CA LYS A 137 -9.17 3.77 15.37
C LYS A 137 -10.32 4.55 14.75
N ILE A 138 -10.09 5.22 13.62
CA ILE A 138 -11.08 6.07 12.97
C ILE A 138 -11.68 5.39 11.71
N PHE A 139 -10.90 4.58 10.96
CA PHE A 139 -11.29 4.16 9.60
C PHE A 139 -11.66 2.69 9.39
N ASN A 140 -11.26 1.77 10.28
CA ASN A 140 -11.16 0.37 9.85
C ASN A 140 -12.52 -0.33 9.64
N ASN A 141 -13.62 0.21 10.20
CA ASN A 141 -14.93 -0.45 10.14
C ASN A 141 -15.87 0.12 9.07
N ASN A 142 -15.94 1.44 8.89
CA ASN A 142 -16.94 2.05 8.01
C ASN A 142 -16.52 2.03 6.53
N MET A 143 -15.22 2.17 6.23
CA MET A 143 -14.79 2.31 4.83
C MET A 143 -14.78 0.99 4.08
N LYS A 144 -14.35 -0.11 4.71
CA LYS A 144 -14.47 -1.44 4.09
C LYS A 144 -15.92 -1.71 3.73
N GLN A 145 -16.86 -1.37 4.61
CA GLN A 145 -18.29 -1.52 4.35
C GLN A 145 -18.80 -0.59 3.24
N LEU A 146 -18.37 0.67 3.21
CA LEU A 146 -18.74 1.63 2.16
C LEU A 146 -18.20 1.20 0.78
N MET A 147 -16.93 0.84 0.70
CA MET A 147 -16.24 0.43 -0.53
C MET A 147 -16.63 -0.96 -0.99
N SER A 148 -16.91 -1.89 -0.06
CA SER A 148 -17.39 -3.23 -0.40
C SER A 148 -18.85 -3.22 -0.81
N GLY A 149 -19.66 -2.31 -0.24
CA GLY A 149 -21.11 -2.33 -0.30
C GLY A 149 -21.65 -3.60 0.37
N GLN A 150 -22.55 -3.49 1.33
CA GLN A 150 -23.29 -4.66 1.76
C GLN A 150 -24.20 -5.12 0.62
N GLU A 151 -23.79 -6.13 -0.13
CA GLU A 151 -24.69 -7.04 -0.85
C GLU A 151 -23.87 -8.26 -1.31
N LYS A 152 -24.18 -9.42 -0.73
CA LYS A 152 -23.85 -10.72 -1.33
C LYS A 152 -24.74 -10.91 -2.56
N ASN A 153 -24.47 -10.16 -3.63
CA ASN A 153 -25.08 -10.42 -4.93
C ASN A 153 -23.96 -10.89 -5.87
N GLU A 154 -24.05 -12.17 -6.18
CA GLU A 154 -23.23 -12.98 -7.06
C GLU A 154 -23.34 -12.51 -8.52
N GLU A 155 -22.88 -11.29 -8.84
CA GLU A 155 -22.31 -11.11 -10.17
C GLU A 155 -20.86 -11.58 -10.09
N GLU A 156 -20.59 -12.76 -10.66
CA GLU A 156 -19.27 -13.26 -11.03
C GLU A 156 -18.57 -12.22 -11.94
N GLY A 157 -18.14 -11.10 -11.35
CA GLY A 157 -17.36 -10.10 -12.03
C GLY A 157 -16.04 -10.75 -12.41
N LYS A 158 -15.73 -10.78 -13.72
CA LYS A 158 -14.42 -11.17 -14.25
C LYS A 158 -13.31 -10.63 -13.33
N LEU A 159 -12.51 -11.53 -12.78
CA LEU A 159 -11.46 -11.18 -11.82
C LEU A 159 -10.52 -10.12 -12.42
N ILE A 160 -10.26 -9.04 -11.69
CA ILE A 160 -9.25 -8.06 -12.08
C ILE A 160 -7.90 -8.55 -11.54
N ILE A 161 -7.00 -8.85 -12.44
CA ILE A 161 -5.70 -9.48 -12.21
C ILE A 161 -4.59 -8.44 -12.31
N LYS A 162 -3.70 -8.46 -11.32
CA LYS A 162 -2.56 -7.55 -11.23
C LYS A 162 -1.34 -8.03 -12.04
N TYR A 163 -1.20 -9.35 -12.23
CA TYR A 163 0.00 -9.97 -12.79
C TYR A 163 -0.31 -10.95 -13.93
N MET A 164 0.43 -10.79 -15.04
CA MET A 164 0.43 -11.72 -16.16
C MET A 164 1.73 -12.51 -16.16
N LEU A 165 1.66 -13.83 -16.35
CA LEU A 165 2.84 -14.69 -16.39
C LEU A 165 3.81 -14.21 -17.49
N ASN A 166 5.11 -14.22 -17.18
CA ASN A 166 6.20 -13.80 -18.06
C ASN A 166 6.15 -12.35 -18.57
N HIS A 167 5.20 -11.53 -18.11
CA HIS A 167 5.18 -10.11 -18.42
C HIS A 167 6.07 -9.32 -17.46
N GLU A 168 6.55 -8.18 -17.93
CA GLU A 168 7.29 -7.23 -17.10
C GLU A 168 6.34 -6.39 -16.24
N VAL A 169 6.68 -6.26 -14.96
CA VAL A 169 6.01 -5.34 -14.05
C VAL A 169 6.53 -3.92 -14.30
N LYS A 170 5.62 -3.01 -14.65
CA LYS A 170 5.95 -1.61 -14.97
C LYS A 170 6.52 -0.83 -13.76
N GLU A 171 6.16 -1.25 -12.55
CA GLU A 171 6.66 -0.64 -11.33
C GLU A 171 8.16 -0.89 -11.17
N VAL A 172 8.93 0.18 -11.07
CA VAL A 172 10.38 0.13 -10.85
C VAL A 172 10.65 -0.21 -9.40
N GLU A 173 11.63 -1.07 -9.14
CA GLU A 173 12.11 -1.33 -7.78
C GLU A 173 12.62 -0.02 -7.18
N LYS A 174 12.06 0.35 -6.03
CA LYS A 174 12.43 1.55 -5.25
C LYS A 174 12.80 1.09 -3.85
N ARG A 175 13.30 2.00 -3.01
CA ARG A 175 13.60 1.68 -1.62
C ARG A 175 12.45 1.02 -0.84
N ASN A 176 11.19 1.28 -1.22
CA ASN A 176 10.00 0.73 -0.58
C ASN A 176 9.44 -0.53 -1.24
N ILE A 177 10.05 -1.02 -2.33
CA ILE A 177 9.59 -2.21 -3.05
C ILE A 177 10.78 -3.16 -3.19
N GLU A 178 10.57 -4.44 -2.90
CA GLU A 178 11.59 -5.46 -3.08
C GLU A 178 11.03 -6.62 -3.91
N TYR A 179 11.74 -6.99 -4.97
CA TYR A 179 11.40 -8.19 -5.76
C TYR A 179 12.21 -9.41 -5.30
N LYS A 180 11.54 -10.56 -5.27
CA LYS A 180 12.16 -11.85 -4.91
C LYS A 180 11.67 -12.96 -5.84
N GLU A 181 12.62 -13.66 -6.42
CA GLU A 181 12.37 -14.90 -7.14
C GLU A 181 12.60 -16.11 -6.25
N ILE A 182 11.70 -17.09 -6.29
CA ILE A 182 11.93 -18.38 -5.62
C ILE A 182 12.74 -19.26 -6.58
N LYS A 183 13.97 -19.57 -6.17
CA LYS A 183 14.91 -20.39 -6.95
C LYS A 183 15.08 -21.83 -6.43
N GLY A 184 14.47 -22.17 -5.29
CA GLY A 184 14.65 -23.46 -4.60
C GLY A 184 13.35 -24.24 -4.36
N ASN A 185 13.49 -25.49 -3.90
CA ASN A 185 12.36 -26.43 -3.73
C ASN A 185 11.54 -26.22 -2.45
N ASN A 186 11.90 -25.23 -1.61
CA ASN A 186 11.15 -24.91 -0.39
C ASN A 186 10.69 -23.44 -0.39
N PRO A 187 9.68 -23.09 -1.24
CA PRO A 187 9.17 -21.73 -1.37
C PRO A 187 8.70 -21.15 -0.04
N ILE A 188 7.98 -21.94 0.76
CA ILE A 188 7.27 -21.49 1.96
C ILE A 188 8.25 -21.00 3.02
N ASN A 189 9.22 -21.84 3.40
CA ASN A 189 10.20 -21.44 4.41
C ASN A 189 11.10 -20.30 3.89
N SER A 190 11.43 -20.31 2.60
CA SER A 190 12.20 -19.22 1.98
C SER A 190 11.47 -17.88 2.07
N ILE A 191 10.15 -17.87 1.88
CA ILE A 191 9.33 -16.66 2.04
C ILE A 191 9.36 -16.21 3.51
N ILE A 192 9.06 -17.11 4.44
CA ILE A 192 8.92 -16.78 5.87
C ILE A 192 10.23 -16.22 6.45
N ASP A 193 11.35 -16.91 6.23
CA ASP A 193 12.64 -16.51 6.81
C ASP A 193 13.14 -15.19 6.22
N VAL A 194 12.92 -14.97 4.92
CA VAL A 194 13.32 -13.72 4.26
C VAL A 194 12.37 -12.58 4.63
N ALA A 195 11.07 -12.85 4.77
CA ALA A 195 10.07 -11.84 5.11
C ALA A 195 10.38 -11.16 6.44
N GLU A 196 10.70 -11.92 7.49
CA GLU A 196 11.04 -11.36 8.80
C GLU A 196 12.16 -10.31 8.71
N ILE A 197 13.22 -10.61 7.96
CA ILE A 197 14.38 -9.73 7.79
C ILE A 197 13.96 -8.44 7.07
N TYR A 198 13.18 -8.55 5.99
CA TYR A 198 12.76 -7.36 5.26
C TYR A 198 11.76 -6.53 6.04
N ILE A 199 10.79 -7.15 6.72
CA ILE A 199 9.86 -6.47 7.63
C ILE A 199 10.64 -5.65 8.67
N ASN A 200 11.61 -6.28 9.35
CA ASN A 200 12.47 -5.59 10.31
C ASN A 200 13.22 -4.41 9.66
N SER A 201 13.76 -4.61 8.45
CA SER A 201 14.48 -3.57 7.73
C SER A 201 13.61 -2.37 7.33
N PHE A 202 12.33 -2.60 6.99
CA PHE A 202 11.37 -1.54 6.68
C PHE A 202 10.91 -0.79 7.92
N LEU A 203 10.61 -1.51 9.02
CA LEU A 203 10.25 -0.89 10.30
C LEU A 203 11.37 0.00 10.85
N ASN A 204 12.63 -0.39 10.61
CA ASN A 204 13.81 0.40 10.96
C ASN A 204 14.20 1.43 9.91
N SER A 205 13.52 1.51 8.76
CA SER A 205 13.84 2.53 7.76
C SER A 205 13.41 3.92 8.24
N ARG A 206 14.20 4.95 7.88
CA ARG A 206 13.79 6.36 8.07
C ARG A 206 12.82 6.85 7.00
N VAL A 207 12.73 6.12 5.89
CA VAL A 207 11.84 6.48 4.78
C VAL A 207 10.41 6.18 5.19
N VAL A 208 9.56 7.20 5.10
CA VAL A 208 8.12 7.10 5.33
C VAL A 208 7.48 6.43 4.11
N GLY A 209 6.40 5.68 4.35
CA GLY A 209 5.63 5.00 3.31
C GLY A 209 5.59 3.49 3.50
N ILE A 210 4.87 2.80 2.63
CA ILE A 210 4.63 1.36 2.75
C ILE A 210 5.79 0.58 2.13
N GLY A 211 6.41 -0.31 2.91
CA GLY A 211 7.34 -1.31 2.39
C GLY A 211 6.57 -2.48 1.79
N THR A 212 6.92 -2.95 0.59
CA THR A 212 6.30 -4.14 -0.02
C THR A 212 7.36 -5.08 -0.53
N ILE A 213 7.30 -6.34 -0.11
CA ILE A 213 8.10 -7.42 -0.70
C ILE A 213 7.20 -8.27 -1.59
N LYS A 214 7.62 -8.54 -2.82
CA LYS A 214 6.84 -9.34 -3.78
C LYS A 214 7.65 -10.57 -4.21
N TRP A 215 7.19 -11.74 -3.78
CA TRP A 215 7.75 -13.02 -4.24
C TRP A 215 7.04 -13.51 -5.50
N GLY A 216 7.82 -14.10 -6.41
CA GLY A 216 7.35 -14.53 -7.72
C GLY A 216 7.59 -13.51 -8.82
N ILE A 217 8.46 -12.51 -8.58
CA ILE A 217 8.92 -11.54 -9.59
C ILE A 217 10.45 -11.61 -9.61
N SER A 218 11.03 -11.74 -10.81
CA SER A 218 12.49 -11.78 -10.97
C SER A 218 13.14 -10.41 -10.80
N ASP A 219 14.46 -10.39 -10.63
CA ASP A 219 15.25 -9.15 -10.58
C ASP A 219 15.13 -8.34 -11.89
N LYS A 220 14.75 -8.99 -12.99
CA LYS A 220 14.43 -8.35 -14.29
C LYS A 220 12.96 -7.91 -14.39
N ARG A 221 12.26 -7.86 -13.26
CA ARG A 221 10.83 -7.49 -13.13
C ARG A 221 9.87 -8.40 -13.90
N ILE A 222 10.27 -9.63 -14.20
CA ILE A 222 9.43 -10.59 -14.92
C ILE A 222 8.62 -11.42 -13.92
N VAL A 223 7.30 -11.48 -14.12
CA VAL A 223 6.41 -12.33 -13.31
C VAL A 223 6.71 -13.81 -13.57
N LYS A 224 7.08 -14.54 -12.51
CA LYS A 224 7.33 -15.99 -12.50
C LYS A 224 6.33 -16.75 -11.65
N GLY A 225 5.79 -16.10 -10.63
CA GLY A 225 4.91 -16.69 -9.64
C GLY A 225 5.61 -17.63 -8.67
N VAL A 226 4.84 -18.04 -7.66
CA VAL A 226 5.21 -19.04 -6.67
C VAL A 226 4.11 -20.09 -6.66
N LYS A 227 4.49 -21.36 -6.80
CA LYS A 227 3.56 -22.48 -6.70
C LYS A 227 3.26 -22.75 -5.23
N ILE A 228 2.04 -22.49 -4.80
CA ILE A 228 1.56 -22.68 -3.42
C ILE A 228 0.08 -23.10 -3.42
N SER A 229 -0.28 -24.00 -2.52
CA SER A 229 -1.66 -24.40 -2.25
C SER A 229 -2.37 -23.41 -1.32
N LYS A 230 -3.68 -23.58 -1.09
CA LYS A 230 -4.41 -22.77 -0.09
C LYS A 230 -3.90 -22.99 1.34
N ASP A 231 -3.59 -24.24 1.69
CA ASP A 231 -3.02 -24.57 3.00
C ASP A 231 -1.67 -23.87 3.21
N ASP A 232 -0.86 -23.76 2.15
CA ASP A 232 0.40 -23.04 2.19
C ASP A 232 0.21 -21.54 2.43
N GLN A 233 -0.85 -20.94 1.89
CA GLN A 233 -1.19 -19.52 2.11
C GLN A 233 -1.47 -19.23 3.59
N ASP A 234 -2.24 -20.11 4.24
CA ASP A 234 -2.55 -20.02 5.66
C ASP A 234 -1.29 -20.21 6.51
N VAL A 235 -0.43 -21.16 6.14
CA VAL A 235 0.86 -21.39 6.81
C VAL A 235 1.78 -20.18 6.70
N ILE A 236 1.91 -19.58 5.51
CA ILE A 236 2.74 -18.38 5.29
C ILE A 236 2.22 -17.23 6.14
N SER A 237 0.92 -16.94 6.06
CA SER A 237 0.29 -15.82 6.77
C SER A 237 0.46 -15.94 8.28
N ARG A 238 0.15 -17.12 8.83
CA ARG A 238 0.29 -17.40 10.26
C ARG A 238 1.73 -17.31 10.74
N LYS A 239 2.67 -17.96 10.05
CA LYS A 239 4.08 -17.96 10.48
C LYS A 239 4.73 -16.58 10.38
N ILE A 240 4.38 -15.77 9.37
CA ILE A 240 4.84 -14.39 9.30
C ILE A 240 4.30 -13.59 10.50
N ALA A 241 3.00 -13.70 10.81
CA ALA A 241 2.41 -13.02 11.96
C ALA A 241 3.06 -13.45 13.30
N GLU A 242 3.31 -14.74 13.48
CA GLU A 242 4.03 -15.29 14.65
C GLU A 242 5.43 -14.68 14.78
N ARG A 243 6.21 -14.61 13.68
CA ARG A 243 7.56 -14.02 13.66
C ARG A 243 7.54 -12.53 14.00
N VAL A 244 6.59 -11.78 13.45
CA VAL A 244 6.43 -10.35 13.74
C VAL A 244 6.10 -10.13 15.22
N GLY A 245 5.18 -10.92 15.79
CA GLY A 245 4.84 -10.83 17.21
C GLY A 245 5.99 -11.20 18.17
N GLN A 246 7.02 -11.89 17.68
CA GLN A 246 8.23 -12.24 18.43
C GLN A 246 9.37 -11.21 18.29
N MET A 247 9.20 -10.18 17.45
CA MET A 247 10.17 -9.09 17.34
C MET A 247 10.26 -8.30 18.64
N LYS A 248 11.39 -7.60 18.82
CA LYS A 248 11.65 -6.78 20.01
C LYS A 248 12.06 -5.36 19.63
N PRO A 249 11.48 -4.31 20.23
CA PRO A 249 10.27 -4.34 21.07
C PRO A 249 9.06 -4.93 20.33
N TYR A 250 8.01 -5.29 21.06
CA TYR A 250 6.83 -5.95 20.47
C TYR A 250 6.30 -5.16 19.27
N VAL A 251 6.05 -5.89 18.18
CA VAL A 251 5.42 -5.37 16.97
C VAL A 251 4.08 -6.07 16.80
N SER A 252 3.01 -5.28 16.66
CA SER A 252 1.69 -5.83 16.33
C SER A 252 1.73 -6.46 14.95
N SER A 253 1.22 -7.69 14.83
CA SER A 253 1.07 -8.38 13.54
C SER A 253 0.26 -7.57 12.53
N ASP A 254 -0.62 -6.67 12.98
CA ASP A 254 -1.46 -5.85 12.11
C ASP A 254 -0.66 -4.77 11.34
N CYS A 255 0.64 -4.61 11.62
CA CYS A 255 1.53 -3.80 10.79
C CYS A 255 1.95 -4.51 9.50
N VAL A 256 1.64 -5.81 9.36
CA VAL A 256 1.95 -6.61 8.18
C VAL A 256 0.66 -7.17 7.60
N GLU A 257 0.57 -7.14 6.28
CA GLU A 257 -0.49 -7.78 5.51
C GLU A 257 0.12 -8.69 4.45
N VAL A 258 -0.37 -9.93 4.36
CA VAL A 258 0.09 -10.92 3.38
C VAL A 258 -1.02 -11.12 2.36
N ILE A 259 -0.71 -10.87 1.08
CA ILE A 259 -1.68 -10.88 -0.01
C ILE A 259 -1.21 -11.85 -1.09
N PHE A 260 -2.11 -12.73 -1.51
CA PHE A 260 -1.87 -13.70 -2.57
C PHE A 260 -2.55 -13.24 -3.86
N GLN A 261 -1.76 -12.67 -4.76
CA GLN A 261 -2.26 -12.12 -6.02
C GLN A 261 -2.27 -13.21 -7.09
N ASN A 262 -3.44 -13.46 -7.66
CA ASN A 262 -3.61 -14.38 -8.77
C ASN A 262 -2.74 -13.96 -9.97
N ILE A 263 -2.25 -14.96 -10.69
CA ILE A 263 -1.54 -14.77 -11.95
C ILE A 263 -2.42 -15.32 -13.08
N ALA A 264 -2.54 -14.57 -14.17
CA ALA A 264 -3.11 -15.08 -15.40
C ALA A 264 -2.05 -15.39 -16.45
N ASP A 265 -2.40 -16.32 -17.33
CA ASP A 265 -1.82 -16.45 -18.65
C ASP A 265 -2.91 -16.14 -19.67
N GLU A 266 -2.63 -15.16 -20.53
CA GLU A 266 -3.59 -14.50 -21.42
C GLU A 266 -4.89 -14.01 -20.71
N SER A 267 -5.92 -14.86 -20.63
CA SER A 267 -7.21 -14.55 -20.00
C SER A 267 -7.66 -15.58 -18.97
N LYS A 268 -6.78 -16.52 -18.58
CA LYS A 268 -7.10 -17.58 -17.62
C LYS A 268 -6.22 -17.47 -16.39
N ILE A 269 -6.85 -17.50 -15.21
CA ILE A 269 -6.13 -17.61 -13.94
C ILE A 269 -5.43 -18.97 -13.89
N ILE A 270 -4.16 -18.97 -13.50
CA ILE A 270 -3.41 -20.20 -13.24
C ILE A 270 -3.62 -20.57 -11.78
N GLU A 271 -4.41 -21.61 -11.52
CA GLU A 271 -4.64 -22.10 -10.17
C GLU A 271 -3.33 -22.56 -9.52
N GLY A 272 -3.17 -22.26 -8.22
CA GLY A 272 -1.99 -22.66 -7.47
C GLY A 272 -0.73 -21.83 -7.75
N LEU A 273 -0.81 -20.77 -8.58
CA LEU A 273 0.32 -19.91 -8.91
C LEU A 273 0.03 -18.45 -8.55
N TYR A 274 0.85 -17.87 -7.67
CA TYR A 274 0.60 -16.55 -7.10
C TYR A 274 1.83 -15.66 -7.07
N VAL A 275 1.63 -14.35 -7.07
CA VAL A 275 2.60 -13.41 -6.50
C VAL A 275 2.23 -13.21 -5.04
N VAL A 276 3.18 -13.46 -4.13
CA VAL A 276 2.98 -13.24 -2.69
C VAL A 276 3.49 -11.85 -2.35
N GLU A 277 2.59 -10.95 -1.94
CA GLU A 277 2.94 -9.61 -1.48
C GLU A 277 2.90 -9.56 0.05
N VAL A 278 4.01 -9.20 0.68
CA VAL A 278 4.06 -8.87 2.10
C VAL A 278 4.21 -7.36 2.23
N VAL A 279 3.15 -6.73 2.73
CA VAL A 279 2.99 -5.29 2.86
C VAL A 279 3.27 -4.90 4.30
N VAL A 280 4.17 -3.95 4.51
CA VAL A 280 4.66 -3.51 5.80
C VAL A 280 4.32 -2.04 5.96
N LYS A 281 3.45 -1.75 6.93
CA LYS A 281 3.08 -0.37 7.28
C LYS A 281 4.31 0.27 7.95
N SER A 282 4.71 1.45 7.48
CA SER A 282 5.83 2.14 8.12
C SER A 282 5.48 2.50 9.56
N TRP A 283 6.50 2.45 10.39
CA TRP A 283 6.42 2.87 11.77
C TRP A 283 7.50 3.92 11.98
N THR A 284 7.11 5.17 12.23
CA THR A 284 8.09 6.16 12.68
C THR A 284 8.36 5.93 14.16
N ASN A 285 9.57 5.46 14.47
CA ASN A 285 9.99 5.24 15.85
C ASN A 285 11.40 5.79 16.10
N ASP A 286 11.61 6.24 17.33
CA ASP A 286 12.92 6.70 17.81
C ASP A 286 13.82 5.52 18.24
N ILE A 287 13.27 4.30 18.19
CA ILE A 287 13.93 3.05 18.56
C ILE A 287 14.11 2.14 17.35
N LEU A 288 15.03 1.19 17.46
CA LEU A 288 15.21 0.12 16.50
C LEU A 288 14.52 -1.15 16.98
N PHE A 289 13.97 -1.89 16.04
CA PHE A 289 13.42 -3.22 16.24
C PHE A 289 14.47 -4.27 15.88
N SER A 290 14.43 -5.41 16.55
CA SER A 290 15.17 -6.62 16.21
C SER A 290 14.21 -7.72 15.77
N THR A 291 14.70 -8.61 14.92
CA THR A 291 14.03 -9.87 14.57
C THR A 291 13.83 -10.76 15.81
N SER A 292 13.08 -11.85 15.65
CA SER A 292 12.92 -12.92 16.66
C SER A 292 14.24 -13.55 17.09
N LYS A 293 15.31 -13.39 16.28
CA LYS A 293 16.68 -13.83 16.56
C LYS A 293 17.57 -12.74 17.19
N GLY A 294 17.04 -11.55 17.46
CA GLY A 294 17.80 -10.44 18.03
C GLY A 294 18.69 -9.70 17.03
N GLU A 295 18.47 -9.88 15.73
CA GLU A 295 19.24 -9.21 14.68
C GLU A 295 18.56 -7.90 14.26
N VAL A 296 19.34 -6.87 13.96
CA VAL A 296 18.82 -5.56 13.55
C VAL A 296 19.21 -5.28 12.10
N TYR A 297 18.23 -5.00 11.26
CA TYR A 297 18.41 -4.66 9.85
C TYR A 297 17.83 -3.29 9.55
N ILE A 298 18.39 -2.60 8.55
CA ILE A 298 17.81 -1.38 7.96
C ILE A 298 17.70 -1.51 6.46
N LYS A 299 16.70 -0.87 5.86
CA LYS A 299 16.57 -0.72 4.42
C LYS A 299 17.35 0.51 3.93
N THR A 300 18.24 0.26 2.97
CA THR A 300 19.05 1.26 2.24
C THR A 300 18.68 1.25 0.76
N GLU A 301 19.21 2.19 -0.03
CA GLU A 301 19.04 2.19 -1.49
C GLU A 301 19.61 0.91 -2.13
N GLY A 302 20.67 0.32 -1.56
CA GLY A 302 21.28 -0.92 -2.02
C GLY A 302 20.62 -2.20 -1.48
N GLY A 303 19.44 -2.09 -0.85
CA GLY A 303 18.76 -3.22 -0.21
C GLY A 303 18.89 -3.24 1.31
N LYS A 304 18.78 -4.42 1.92
CA LYS A 304 18.85 -4.59 3.38
C LYS A 304 20.30 -4.65 3.87
N LYS A 305 20.58 -3.99 5.01
CA LYS A 305 21.87 -4.03 5.70
C LYS A 305 21.66 -4.49 7.14
N LYS A 306 22.40 -5.53 7.58
CA LYS A 306 22.49 -5.89 9.00
C LYS A 306 23.38 -4.88 9.71
N LEU A 307 22.94 -4.36 10.85
CA LEU A 307 23.76 -3.49 11.68
C LEU A 307 24.56 -4.32 12.68
N ASP A 308 25.82 -3.92 12.88
CA ASP A 308 26.63 -4.33 14.01
C ASP A 308 26.39 -3.39 15.21
N ALA A 309 27.05 -3.66 16.34
CA ALA A 309 26.88 -2.88 17.56
C ALA A 309 27.18 -1.39 17.35
N TYR A 310 28.21 -1.07 16.56
CA TYR A 310 28.57 0.30 16.23
C TYR A 310 27.50 0.98 15.36
N GLY A 311 27.06 0.31 14.28
CA GLY A 311 26.02 0.83 13.39
C GLY A 311 24.69 1.06 14.09
N ILE A 312 24.33 0.24 15.08
CA ILE A 312 23.15 0.47 15.93
C ILE A 312 23.29 1.78 16.72
N GLN A 313 24.45 2.04 17.33
CA GLN A 313 24.68 3.26 18.11
C GLN A 313 24.62 4.50 17.23
N GLU A 314 25.25 4.47 16.05
CA GLU A 314 25.23 5.59 15.10
C GLU A 314 23.80 5.89 14.60
N GLU A 315 23.03 4.85 14.28
CA GLU A 315 21.65 5.02 13.82
C GLU A 315 20.74 5.60 14.91
N LEU A 316 20.89 5.14 16.16
CA LEU A 316 20.16 5.70 17.31
C LEU A 316 20.57 7.14 17.59
N ARG A 317 21.87 7.47 17.56
CA ARG A 317 22.36 8.85 17.72
C ARG A 317 21.76 9.76 16.66
N GLY A 318 21.81 9.34 15.40
CA GLY A 318 21.26 10.12 14.29
C GLY A 318 19.73 10.33 14.36
N ARG A 319 18.98 9.46 15.06
CA ARG A 319 17.54 9.67 15.31
C ARG A 319 17.28 10.70 16.38
N LEU A 320 18.09 10.71 17.45
CA LEU A 320 17.98 11.66 18.55
C LEU A 320 18.39 13.08 18.14
N GLU A 321 19.43 13.19 17.30
CA GLU A 321 20.00 14.47 16.89
C GLU A 321 19.26 15.12 15.70
N GLY A 322 18.31 14.42 15.08
CA GLY A 322 17.40 14.98 14.08
C GLY A 322 18.05 15.34 12.74
N PHE A 323 19.00 14.53 12.27
CA PHE A 323 19.55 14.62 10.91
C PHE A 323 18.57 14.09 9.85
#